data_AF-A0A3D2SRS9-F1
#
_entry.id   AF-A0A3D2SRS9-F1
#
_cell.length_a   1.000
_cell.length_b   1.000
_cell.length_c   1.000
_cell.angle_alpha   90.00
_cell.angle_beta   90.00
_cell.angle_gamma   90.00
#
_symmetry.space_group_name_H-M   'P 1'
#
loop_
_entity.id
_entity.type
_entity.pdbx_description
1 polymer ?
#
loop_
_entity_poly.entity_id
_entity_poly.type
_entity_poly.pdbx_seq_one_letter_code
_entity_poly.pdbx_strand_id
1 'polypeptide(L)'
;MNNLELKAHVIGLGLTAQEGAEISGMQKRNFNYLQDGSVAVKQDVEMKFFLMASHYTLVLDKMLADVEKATVHNENDQTKPSTVKPVLPFFYSFESFQMTTECPHVTYWRIYQAVISHLILIGKITKLDDSAEIPSDFGIWNWLKGGYEHKQLH
;
A
#
# COMPACT_ATOMS: atom_id res chain seq x y z
N MET A 1 -15.42 15.09 1.74
CA MET A 1 -14.75 14.67 0.50
C MET A 1 -15.60 15.01 -0.71
N ASN A 2 -15.04 15.64 -1.74
CA ASN A 2 -15.71 15.87 -3.04
C ASN A 2 -15.39 14.76 -4.06
N ASN A 3 -16.01 14.82 -5.25
CA ASN A 3 -15.84 13.79 -6.29
C ASN A 3 -14.39 13.70 -6.83
N LEU A 4 -13.69 14.83 -6.92
CA LEU A 4 -12.30 14.87 -7.40
C LEU A 4 -11.34 14.24 -6.39
N GLU A 5 -11.56 14.49 -5.10
CA GLU A 5 -10.80 13.87 -4.01
C GLU A 5 -11.02 12.35 -3.99
N LEU A 6 -12.28 11.90 -4.12
CA LEU A 6 -12.59 10.47 -4.23
C LEU A 6 -11.87 9.83 -5.43
N LYS A 7 -11.93 10.49 -6.59
CA LYS A 7 -11.26 10.02 -7.81
C LYS A 7 -9.74 9.98 -7.66
N ALA A 8 -9.16 10.95 -6.96
CA ALA A 8 -7.73 10.97 -6.65
C ALA A 8 -7.33 9.80 -5.73
N HIS A 9 -8.14 9.47 -4.72
CA HIS A 9 -7.90 8.28 -3.89
C HIS A 9 -7.94 6.99 -4.71
N VAL A 10 -8.94 6.83 -5.58
CA VAL A 10 -9.09 5.65 -6.45
C VAL A 10 -7.86 5.49 -7.34
N ILE A 11 -7.45 6.54 -8.04
CA ILE A 11 -6.29 6.51 -8.94
C ILE A 11 -4.99 6.30 -8.17
N GLY A 12 -4.79 7.04 -7.07
CA GLY A 12 -3.56 6.99 -6.27
C GLY A 12 -3.32 5.64 -5.60
N LEU A 13 -4.39 4.93 -5.23
CA LEU A 13 -4.31 3.57 -4.67
C LEU A 13 -4.33 2.48 -5.75
N GLY A 14 -4.33 2.85 -7.04
CA GLY A 14 -4.35 1.91 -8.15
C GLY A 14 -5.62 1.05 -8.20
N LEU A 15 -6.74 1.57 -7.70
CA LEU A 15 -8.02 0.87 -7.65
C LEU A 15 -8.73 0.97 -9.00
N THR A 16 -9.38 -0.12 -9.39
CA THR A 16 -10.42 -0.09 -10.41
C THR A 16 -11.70 0.51 -9.84
N ALA A 17 -12.58 1.01 -10.74
CA ALA A 17 -13.90 1.47 -10.33
C ALA A 17 -14.76 0.35 -9.70
N GLN A 18 -14.48 -0.92 -10.02
CA GLN A 18 -15.17 -2.06 -9.41
C GLN A 18 -14.73 -2.25 -7.94
N GLU A 19 -13.42 -2.27 -7.68
CA GLU A 19 -12.89 -2.38 -6.31
C GLU A 19 -13.32 -1.18 -5.45
N GLY A 20 -13.29 0.04 -6.00
CA GLY A 20 -13.80 1.22 -5.29
C GLY A 20 -15.29 1.12 -4.95
N ALA A 21 -16.09 0.52 -5.81
CA ALA A 21 -17.51 0.27 -5.56
C ALA A 21 -17.73 -0.80 -4.48
N GLU A 22 -16.95 -1.88 -4.50
CA GLU A 22 -16.96 -2.94 -3.48
C GLU A 22 -16.60 -2.41 -2.10
N ILE A 23 -15.52 -1.62 -1.98
CA ILE A 23 -15.16 -0.90 -0.75
C ILE A 23 -16.34 -0.07 -0.27
N SER A 24 -16.94 0.68 -1.19
CA SER A 24 -18.08 1.55 -0.90
C SER A 24 -19.36 0.80 -0.57
N GLY A 25 -19.45 -0.51 -0.81
CA GLY A 25 -20.64 -1.32 -0.57
C GLY A 25 -21.78 -1.00 -1.55
N MET A 26 -21.44 -0.63 -2.79
CA MET A 26 -22.42 -0.26 -3.81
C MET A 26 -22.09 -0.83 -5.18
N GLN A 27 -23.06 -0.78 -6.09
CA GLN A 27 -22.84 -1.17 -7.48
C GLN A 27 -21.92 -0.19 -8.20
N LYS A 28 -21.06 -0.70 -9.09
CA LYS A 28 -20.11 0.08 -9.90
C LYS A 28 -20.73 1.29 -10.60
N ARG A 29 -21.94 1.14 -11.14
CA ARG A 29 -22.65 2.24 -11.81
C ARG A 29 -22.89 3.42 -10.86
N ASN A 30 -23.32 3.14 -9.63
CA ASN A 30 -23.58 4.18 -8.63
C ASN A 30 -22.27 4.83 -8.16
N PHE A 31 -21.22 4.03 -8.01
CA PHE A 31 -19.90 4.55 -7.65
C PHE A 31 -19.34 5.49 -8.73
N ASN A 32 -19.58 5.20 -10.02
CA ASN A 32 -19.17 6.10 -11.10
C ASN A 32 -19.86 7.47 -11.01
N TYR A 33 -21.15 7.53 -10.64
CA TYR A 33 -21.85 8.79 -10.42
C TYR A 33 -21.26 9.63 -9.28
N LEU A 34 -20.62 9.00 -8.29
CA LEU A 34 -19.88 9.71 -7.25
C LEU A 34 -18.59 10.30 -7.81
N GLN A 35 -17.84 9.54 -8.62
CA GLN A 35 -16.56 9.97 -9.16
C GLN A 35 -16.68 11.02 -10.28
N ASP A 36 -17.76 11.00 -11.06
CA ASP A 36 -18.02 12.01 -12.10
C ASP A 36 -18.70 13.28 -11.55
N GLY A 37 -19.16 13.25 -10.30
CA GLY A 37 -19.78 14.39 -9.60
C GLY A 37 -21.27 14.55 -9.87
N SER A 38 -21.92 13.64 -10.60
CA SER A 38 -23.37 13.63 -10.81
C SER A 38 -24.13 13.44 -9.49
N VAL A 39 -23.53 12.76 -8.53
CA VAL A 39 -24.06 12.55 -7.17
C VAL A 39 -23.00 12.90 -6.14
N ALA A 40 -23.40 13.58 -5.07
CA ALA A 40 -22.49 13.93 -3.98
C ALA A 40 -21.95 12.68 -3.26
N VAL A 41 -20.67 12.72 -2.90
CA VAL A 41 -20.02 11.66 -2.11
C VAL A 41 -20.64 11.63 -0.72
N LYS A 42 -21.09 10.45 -0.31
CA LYS A 42 -21.70 10.23 1.00
C LYS A 42 -20.63 10.08 2.08
N GLN A 43 -20.96 10.46 3.32
CA GLN A 43 -20.04 10.44 4.45
C GLN A 43 -19.50 9.02 4.77
N ASP A 44 -20.30 7.98 4.55
CA ASP A 44 -19.89 6.58 4.74
C ASP A 44 -18.81 6.16 3.73
N VAL A 45 -18.94 6.57 2.47
CA VAL A 45 -17.92 6.38 1.43
C VAL A 45 -16.66 7.15 1.78
N GLU A 46 -16.80 8.42 2.17
CA GLU A 46 -15.68 9.25 2.61
C GLU A 46 -14.89 8.61 3.76
N MET A 47 -15.59 8.11 4.79
CA MET A 47 -14.94 7.46 5.94
C MET A 47 -14.14 6.23 5.52
N LYS A 48 -14.65 5.42 4.59
CA LYS A 48 -13.96 4.23 4.08
C LYS A 48 -12.68 4.59 3.33
N PHE A 49 -12.71 5.60 2.47
CA PHE A 49 -11.52 6.06 1.75
C PHE A 49 -10.52 6.79 2.66
N PHE A 50 -11.00 7.50 3.69
CA PHE A 50 -10.15 8.06 4.73
C PHE A 50 -9.40 6.95 5.51
N LEU A 51 -10.09 5.87 5.89
CA LEU A 51 -9.45 4.72 6.53
C LEU A 51 -8.40 4.07 5.62
N MET A 52 -8.67 3.92 4.33
CA MET A 52 -7.67 3.41 3.36
C MET A 52 -6.44 4.31 3.28
N ALA A 53 -6.62 5.62 3.23
CA ALA A 53 -5.51 6.58 3.22
C ALA A 53 -4.70 6.54 4.52
N SER A 54 -5.36 6.31 5.65
CA SER A 54 -4.70 6.12 6.96
C SER A 54 -3.85 4.85 6.97
N HIS A 55 -4.39 3.74 6.46
CA HIS A 55 -3.62 2.50 6.29
C HIS A 55 -2.45 2.66 5.31
N TYR A 56 -2.63 3.41 4.21
CA TYR A 56 -1.54 3.72 3.30
C TYR A 56 -0.39 4.43 4.01
N THR A 57 -0.70 5.46 4.80
CA THR A 57 0.31 6.21 5.56
C THR A 57 1.04 5.31 6.55
N LEU A 58 0.31 4.49 7.30
CA LEU A 58 0.88 3.52 8.24
C LEU A 58 1.83 2.52 7.54
N VAL A 59 1.42 2.00 6.39
CA VAL A 59 2.22 1.06 5.60
C VAL A 59 3.46 1.74 5.04
N LEU A 60 3.33 2.97 4.53
CA LEU A 60 4.46 3.76 4.05
C LEU A 60 5.50 3.98 5.16
N ASP A 61 5.07 4.41 6.35
CA ASP A 61 5.96 4.66 7.48
C ASP A 61 6.69 3.38 7.92
N LYS A 62 5.98 2.25 8.01
CA LYS A 62 6.56 0.94 8.34
C LYS A 62 7.60 0.53 7.32
N MET A 63 7.23 0.55 6.03
CA MET A 63 8.14 0.12 4.97
C MET A 63 9.33 1.06 4.82
N LEU A 64 9.17 2.37 5.05
CA LEU A 64 10.29 3.30 5.09
C LEU A 64 11.27 2.95 6.22
N ALA A 65 10.76 2.70 7.44
CA ALA A 65 11.60 2.31 8.57
C ALA A 65 12.30 0.96 8.33
N ASP A 66 11.59 -0.02 7.78
CA ASP A 66 12.14 -1.33 7.43
C ASP A 66 13.23 -1.21 6.36
N VAL A 67 12.98 -0.41 5.31
CA VAL A 67 13.94 -0.16 4.23
C VAL A 67 15.19 0.54 4.76
N GLU A 68 15.03 1.56 5.59
CA GLU A 68 16.14 2.30 6.17
C GLU A 68 16.99 1.40 7.08
N LYS A 69 16.36 0.58 7.94
CA LYS A 69 17.05 -0.38 8.81
C LYS A 69 17.90 -1.38 8.03
N ALA A 70 17.42 -1.83 6.88
CA ALA A 70 18.12 -2.81 6.04
C ALA A 70 19.05 -2.17 4.99
N THR A 71 19.08 -0.84 4.89
CA THR A 71 19.95 -0.13 3.97
C THR A 71 21.36 -0.08 4.53
N VAL A 72 22.34 -0.53 3.74
CA VAL A 72 23.77 -0.49 4.10
C VAL A 72 24.45 0.65 3.35
N HIS A 73 25.04 1.57 4.10
CA HIS A 73 25.86 2.65 3.56
C HIS A 73 27.33 2.23 3.57
N ASN A 74 27.93 2.15 2.39
CA ASN A 74 29.28 1.67 2.25
C ASN A 74 30.25 2.86 2.24
N GLU A 75 30.66 3.28 3.44
CA GLU A 75 31.59 4.40 3.61
C GLU A 75 33.06 4.01 3.32
N ASN A 76 33.39 2.71 3.40
CA ASN A 76 34.78 2.23 3.47
C ASN A 76 35.18 1.16 2.43
N ASP A 77 34.26 0.67 1.58
CA ASP A 77 34.54 -0.41 0.63
C ASP A 77 34.09 -0.03 -0.79
N GLN A 78 35.07 0.26 -1.65
CA GLN A 78 34.86 0.72 -3.03
C GLN A 78 34.32 -0.38 -3.96
N THR A 79 34.25 -1.64 -3.52
CA THR A 79 33.78 -2.76 -4.34
C THR A 79 32.27 -2.97 -4.29
N LYS A 80 31.57 -2.41 -3.30
CA LYS A 80 30.10 -2.44 -3.23
C LYS A 80 29.51 -1.08 -3.55
N PRO A 81 28.23 -1.01 -4.00
CA PRO A 81 27.57 0.25 -4.26
C PRO A 81 27.60 1.13 -2.99
N SER A 82 27.72 2.45 -3.17
CA SER A 82 27.75 3.41 -2.05
C SER A 82 26.56 3.26 -1.09
N THR A 83 25.43 2.76 -1.60
CA THR A 83 24.25 2.38 -0.82
C THR A 83 23.65 1.07 -1.35
N VAL A 84 23.50 0.06 -0.50
CA VAL A 84 22.75 -1.17 -0.78
C VAL A 84 21.39 -1.08 -0.13
N LYS A 85 20.31 -1.22 -0.93
CA LYS A 85 18.92 -1.15 -0.46
C LYS A 85 18.29 -2.55 -0.49
N PRO A 86 17.36 -2.86 0.43
CA PRO A 86 16.65 -4.12 0.40
C PRO A 86 15.81 -4.27 -0.88
N VAL A 87 15.68 -5.52 -1.31
CA VAL A 87 14.77 -5.92 -2.39
C VAL A 87 13.49 -6.44 -1.75
N LEU A 88 12.34 -6.00 -2.26
CA LEU A 88 11.02 -6.39 -1.75
C LEU A 88 10.23 -7.13 -2.83
N PRO A 89 9.33 -8.06 -2.46
CA PRO A 89 8.49 -8.74 -3.42
C PRO A 89 7.48 -7.83 -4.08
N PHE A 90 7.22 -8.11 -5.35
CA PHE A 90 6.13 -7.53 -6.11
C PHE A 90 5.06 -8.57 -6.44
N PHE A 91 3.91 -8.47 -5.78
CA PHE A 91 2.80 -9.39 -6.01
C PHE A 91 1.94 -8.96 -7.21
N TYR A 92 2.19 -9.51 -8.40
CA TYR A 92 1.43 -9.16 -9.62
C TYR A 92 -0.06 -9.50 -9.56
N SER A 93 -0.44 -10.47 -8.72
CA SER A 93 -1.83 -10.87 -8.53
C SER A 93 -2.20 -10.89 -7.06
N PHE A 94 -3.49 -10.64 -6.77
CA PHE A 94 -4.02 -10.78 -5.43
C PHE A 94 -3.86 -12.20 -4.89
N GLU A 95 -3.98 -13.22 -5.75
CA GLU A 95 -3.78 -14.62 -5.38
C GLU A 95 -2.35 -14.88 -4.86
N SER A 96 -1.32 -14.38 -5.57
CA SER A 96 0.07 -14.50 -5.12
C SER A 96 0.29 -13.81 -3.77
N PHE A 97 -0.27 -12.60 -3.60
CA PHE A 97 -0.22 -11.89 -2.34
C PHE A 97 -0.89 -12.67 -1.21
N GLN A 98 -2.08 -13.21 -1.46
CA GLN A 98 -2.84 -13.96 -0.46
C GLN A 98 -2.13 -15.26 -0.08
N MET A 99 -1.54 -15.99 -1.02
CA MET A 99 -0.79 -17.22 -0.73
C MET A 99 0.45 -16.95 0.14
N THR A 100 1.21 -15.89 -0.14
CA THR A 100 2.43 -15.58 0.62
C THR A 100 2.12 -14.96 1.98
N THR A 101 1.16 -14.04 2.03
CA THR A 101 0.91 -13.22 3.23
C THR A 101 -0.21 -13.78 4.11
N GLU A 102 -1.06 -14.66 3.57
CA GLU A 102 -2.34 -15.11 4.15
C GLU A 102 -3.37 -13.98 4.34
N CYS A 103 -3.12 -12.78 3.81
CA CYS A 103 -4.01 -11.64 3.90
C CYS A 103 -5.17 -11.76 2.89
N PRO A 104 -6.44 -11.86 3.35
CA PRO A 104 -7.59 -12.10 2.46
C PRO A 104 -8.19 -10.82 1.88
N HIS A 105 -7.52 -9.67 2.02
CA HIS A 105 -8.09 -8.36 1.67
C HIS A 105 -7.38 -7.73 0.46
N VAL A 106 -8.09 -7.65 -0.67
CA VAL A 106 -7.65 -6.96 -1.91
C VAL A 106 -7.22 -5.53 -1.63
N THR A 107 -7.92 -4.83 -0.74
CA THR A 107 -7.62 -3.47 -0.32
C THR A 107 -6.20 -3.32 0.25
N TYR A 108 -5.75 -4.30 1.04
CA TYR A 108 -4.42 -4.28 1.65
C TYR A 108 -3.33 -4.64 0.65
N TRP A 109 -3.61 -5.52 -0.30
CA TRP A 109 -2.75 -5.75 -1.46
C TRP A 109 -2.56 -4.47 -2.28
N ARG A 110 -3.64 -3.73 -2.57
CA ARG A 110 -3.59 -2.46 -3.30
C ARG A 110 -2.77 -1.40 -2.57
N ILE A 111 -2.92 -1.31 -1.25
CA ILE A 111 -2.11 -0.41 -0.41
C ILE A 111 -0.63 -0.80 -0.47
N TYR A 112 -0.30 -2.09 -0.29
CA TYR A 112 1.09 -2.57 -0.38
C TYR A 112 1.71 -2.22 -1.74
N GLN A 113 0.99 -2.49 -2.84
CA GLN A 113 1.42 -2.19 -4.20
C GLN A 113 1.64 -0.68 -4.43
N ALA A 114 0.71 0.15 -3.96
CA ALA A 114 0.83 1.60 -4.07
C ALA A 114 2.02 2.15 -3.26
N VAL A 115 2.30 1.58 -2.08
CA VAL A 115 3.47 1.97 -1.28
C VAL A 115 4.78 1.48 -1.91
N ILE A 116 4.85 0.25 -2.42
CA ILE A 116 6.01 -0.24 -3.19
C ILE A 116 6.32 0.71 -4.36
N SER A 117 5.29 1.09 -5.12
CA SER A 117 5.44 2.04 -6.22
C SER A 117 5.97 3.40 -5.73
N HIS A 118 5.42 3.94 -4.64
CA HIS A 118 5.92 5.17 -4.02
C HIS A 118 7.42 5.03 -3.68
N LEU A 119 7.81 3.98 -2.96
CA LEU A 119 9.19 3.78 -2.52
C LEU A 119 10.18 3.70 -3.69
N ILE A 120 9.78 3.13 -4.83
CA ILE A 120 10.57 3.17 -6.07
C ILE A 120 10.68 4.60 -6.60
N LEU A 121 9.56 5.32 -6.68
CA LEU A 121 9.52 6.68 -7.24
C LEU A 121 10.37 7.68 -6.44
N ILE A 122 10.40 7.57 -5.11
CA ILE A 122 11.26 8.39 -4.26
C ILE A 122 12.67 7.81 -4.10
N GLY A 123 12.98 6.72 -4.81
CA GLY A 123 14.28 6.07 -4.81
C GLY A 123 14.66 5.44 -3.47
N LYS A 124 13.73 5.12 -2.57
CA LYS A 124 14.01 4.42 -1.31
C LYS A 124 14.29 2.94 -1.51
N ILE A 125 13.69 2.32 -2.53
CA ILE A 125 14.11 1.02 -3.07
C ILE A 125 14.41 1.17 -4.56
N THR A 126 15.26 0.31 -5.12
CA THR A 126 15.71 0.44 -6.53
C THR A 126 15.47 -0.81 -7.35
N LYS A 127 15.07 -1.92 -6.72
CA LYS A 127 14.83 -3.21 -7.37
C LYS A 127 13.67 -3.93 -6.68
N LEU A 128 12.97 -4.73 -7.47
CA LEU A 128 11.95 -5.67 -7.02
C LEU A 128 12.37 -7.05 -7.52
N ASP A 129 11.98 -8.09 -6.77
CA ASP A 129 12.20 -9.48 -7.14
C ASP A 129 11.05 -10.32 -6.60
N ASP A 130 10.41 -11.09 -7.46
CA ASP A 130 9.23 -11.89 -7.13
C ASP A 130 9.55 -13.05 -6.19
N SER A 131 10.83 -13.44 -6.14
CA SER A 131 11.35 -14.47 -5.22
C SER A 131 11.81 -13.91 -3.88
N ALA A 132 11.83 -12.58 -3.72
CA ALA A 132 12.21 -11.97 -2.45
C ALA A 132 11.17 -12.26 -1.37
N GLU A 133 11.63 -12.62 -0.19
CA GLU A 133 10.78 -12.74 0.98
C GLU A 133 10.78 -11.42 1.77
N ILE A 134 9.64 -11.08 2.37
CA ILE A 134 9.59 -10.00 3.35
C ILE A 134 10.19 -10.54 4.65
N PRO A 135 11.28 -9.97 5.19
CA PRO A 135 11.86 -10.44 6.43
C PRO A 135 10.84 -10.41 7.57
N SER A 136 10.85 -11.44 8.42
CA SER A 136 9.84 -11.62 9.47
C SER A 136 9.89 -10.55 10.57
N ASP A 137 11.05 -9.88 10.72
CA ASP A 137 11.25 -8.79 11.67
C ASP A 137 10.83 -7.41 11.10
N PHE A 138 10.40 -7.34 9.84
CA PHE A 138 9.90 -6.10 9.24
C PHE A 138 8.53 -5.74 9.81
N GLY A 139 8.32 -4.45 10.06
CA GLY A 139 7.04 -3.89 10.46
C GLY A 139 5.93 -4.19 9.47
N ILE A 140 6.23 -4.19 8.16
CA ILE A 140 5.24 -4.52 7.12
C ILE A 140 4.79 -5.98 7.19
N TRP A 141 5.67 -6.93 7.52
CA TRP A 141 5.29 -8.33 7.69
C TRP A 141 4.27 -8.51 8.81
N ASN A 142 4.52 -7.86 9.94
CA ASN A 142 3.60 -7.87 11.09
C ASN A 142 2.25 -7.25 10.74
N TRP A 143 2.24 -6.17 9.95
CA TRP A 143 1.00 -5.55 9.48
C TRP A 143 0.18 -6.52 8.59
N LEU A 144 0.83 -7.18 7.64
CA LEU A 144 0.20 -8.16 6.74
C LEU A 144 -0.38 -9.37 7.48
N LYS A 145 0.23 -9.75 8.61
CA LYS A 145 -0.20 -10.87 9.47
C LYS A 145 -1.28 -10.50 10.50
N GLY A 146 -1.99 -9.39 10.32
CA GLY A 146 -3.08 -9.01 11.24
C GLY A 146 -2.76 -7.84 12.16
N GLY A 147 -1.55 -7.27 12.10
CA GLY A 147 -1.15 -6.06 12.83
C GLY A 147 -1.75 -4.78 12.27
N TYR A 148 -3.01 -4.82 11.81
CA TYR A 148 -3.73 -3.68 11.24
C TYR A 148 -4.09 -2.63 12.29
N GLU A 149 -4.13 -3.02 13.56
CA GLU A 149 -4.39 -2.14 14.69
C GLU A 149 -3.10 -1.43 15.11
N HIS A 150 -3.17 -0.10 15.25
CA HIS A 150 -2.16 0.62 16.01
C HIS A 150 -2.08 -0.02 17.39
N LYS A 151 -0.93 -0.63 17.74
CA LYS A 151 -0.59 -0.80 19.15
C LYS A 151 -0.72 0.59 19.77
N GLN A 152 -1.76 0.78 20.58
CA GLN A 152 -1.82 1.93 21.47
C GLN A 152 -0.54 1.86 22.29
N LEU A 153 0.34 2.84 22.09
CA LEU A 153 1.48 3.08 22.96
C LEU A 153 0.88 3.31 24.34
N HIS A 154 0.99 2.31 25.21
CA HIS A 154 0.81 2.44 26.65
C HIS A 154 2.06 3.07 27.24
#